data_AF-A0A535M3K9-F1
#
_entry.id   AF-A0A535M3K9-F1
#
_cell.length_a   1.000
_cell.length_b   1.000
_cell.length_c   1.000
_cell.angle_alpha   90.00
_cell.angle_beta   90.00
_cell.angle_gamma   90.00
#
_symmetry.space_group_name_H-M   'P 1'
#
loop_
_entity.id
_entity.type
_entity.pdbx_description
1 polymer ?
#
loop_
_entity_poly.entity_id
_entity_poly.type
_entity_poly.pdbx_seq_one_letter_code
_entity_poly.pdbx_strand_id
1 'polypeptide(L)'
;MARAPVVNPPQSKLLDLYRTMVLARAIERRLWVLERLENVPQSIRVTGFEAVQAAAAAVLRPGHDWVVPCPVDLALCLAMGMSPVDVMLTVFGKASPYVSRASRVVNTPAMGGRHVAQAAGIAYATQVSGRDEVTLVCTDERGIYAGDWHEGINFAGAHALPLICLVEEIADASRPIAQRLDASPATRAEGYGLAAETVDGGDFGATLGAFSRAAERARSKGGATLIHAVVVQLTSTSPDGRMRPPEELEAQAWQDPIDRMRRRLESDGVLTLAADDQIQRESARAVEAAVSEARQAPSPEGARALDNVFSREPRG
;
A
#
# COMPACT_ATOMS: atom_id res chain seq x y z
N MET A 1 21.55 10.61 18.89
CA MET A 1 20.27 11.27 18.52
C MET A 1 19.15 10.58 19.27
N ALA A 2 18.27 11.30 19.95
CA ALA A 2 17.08 10.71 20.56
C ALA A 2 16.23 10.07 19.44
N ARG A 3 15.77 8.82 19.63
CA ARG A 3 14.81 8.20 18.70
C ARG A 3 13.57 9.09 18.66
N ALA A 4 13.18 9.54 17.46
CA ALA A 4 11.94 10.29 17.29
C ALA A 4 10.76 9.48 17.87
N PRO A 5 9.76 10.15 18.47
CA PRO A 5 8.66 9.45 19.11
C PRO A 5 7.93 8.58 18.09
N VAL A 6 7.74 7.31 18.43
CA VAL A 6 6.88 6.41 17.65
C VAL A 6 5.45 6.85 17.91
N VAL A 7 4.67 7.05 16.84
CA VAL A 7 3.24 7.32 16.97
C VAL A 7 2.63 6.12 17.71
N ASN A 8 1.87 6.40 18.76
CA ASN A 8 1.11 5.39 19.46
C ASN A 8 -0.38 5.63 19.19
N PRO A 9 -0.95 5.02 18.13
CA PRO A 9 -2.36 5.20 17.81
C PRO A 9 -3.24 4.77 19.00
N PRO A 10 -4.37 5.44 19.22
CA PRO A 10 -5.34 4.96 20.20
C PRO A 10 -5.80 3.54 19.83
N GLN A 11 -6.21 2.75 20.83
CA GLN A 11 -6.65 1.37 20.65
C GLN A 11 -7.77 1.24 19.60
N SER A 12 -8.68 2.22 19.52
CA SER A 12 -9.71 2.28 18.49
C SER A 12 -9.13 2.33 17.07
N LYS A 13 -8.10 3.16 16.84
CA LYS A 13 -7.42 3.24 15.54
C LYS A 13 -6.68 1.96 15.21
N LEU A 14 -6.06 1.29 16.19
CA LEU A 14 -5.43 -0.02 15.97
C LEU A 14 -6.46 -1.09 15.55
N LEU A 15 -7.64 -1.06 16.17
CA LEU A 15 -8.74 -1.96 15.82
C LEU A 15 -9.29 -1.67 14.41
N ASP A 16 -9.40 -0.40 14.02
CA ASP A 16 -9.84 -0.02 12.67
C ASP A 16 -8.82 -0.42 11.59
N LEU A 17 -7.53 -0.29 11.88
CA LEU A 17 -6.46 -0.78 11.01
C LEU A 17 -6.53 -2.31 10.87
N TYR A 18 -6.75 -3.03 11.98
CA TYR A 18 -6.94 -4.47 11.95
C TYR A 18 -8.15 -4.89 11.10
N ARG A 19 -9.30 -4.22 11.26
CA ARG A 19 -10.48 -4.43 10.40
C ARG A 19 -10.15 -4.23 8.92
N THR A 20 -9.34 -3.21 8.62
CA THR A 20 -8.91 -2.91 7.25
C THR A 20 -8.02 -4.03 6.68
N MET A 21 -7.10 -4.57 7.48
CA MET A 21 -6.26 -5.71 7.09
C MET A 21 -7.12 -6.95 6.76
N VAL A 22 -8.10 -7.28 7.63
CA VAL A 22 -9.02 -8.40 7.42
C VAL A 22 -9.88 -8.21 6.16
N LEU A 23 -10.38 -6.99 5.96
CA LEU A 23 -11.16 -6.63 4.77
C LEU A 23 -10.34 -6.76 3.48
N ALA A 24 -9.09 -6.29 3.47
CA ALA A 24 -8.17 -6.42 2.33
C ALA A 24 -7.96 -7.90 1.95
N ARG A 25 -7.68 -8.77 2.93
CA ARG A 25 -7.55 -10.23 2.72
C ARG A 25 -8.86 -10.86 2.23
N ALA A 26 -10.01 -10.42 2.74
CA ALA A 26 -11.31 -10.90 2.27
C ALA A 26 -11.57 -10.53 0.80
N ILE A 27 -11.22 -9.31 0.40
CA ILE A 27 -11.31 -8.85 -0.99
C ILE A 27 -10.42 -9.71 -1.89
N GLU A 28 -9.13 -9.87 -1.57
CA GLU A 28 -8.22 -10.71 -2.38
C GLU A 28 -8.78 -12.13 -2.54
N ARG A 29 -9.21 -12.77 -1.46
CA ARG A 29 -9.79 -14.13 -1.51
C ARG A 29 -10.98 -14.20 -2.46
N ARG A 30 -11.81 -13.15 -2.51
CA ARG A 30 -12.94 -13.11 -3.44
C ARG A 30 -12.50 -12.87 -4.88
N LEU A 31 -11.55 -11.97 -5.09
CA LEU A 31 -10.99 -11.71 -6.43
C LEU A 31 -10.36 -12.97 -7.02
N TRP A 32 -9.63 -13.75 -6.22
CA TRP A 32 -9.05 -15.04 -6.61
C TRP A 32 -10.09 -16.05 -7.15
N VAL A 33 -11.30 -16.04 -6.58
CA VAL A 33 -12.42 -16.85 -7.06
C VAL A 33 -13.00 -16.27 -8.35
N LEU A 34 -13.19 -14.95 -8.42
CA LEU A 34 -13.73 -14.27 -9.60
C LEU A 34 -12.83 -14.45 -10.83
N GLU A 35 -11.50 -14.37 -10.68
CA GLU A 35 -10.56 -14.61 -11.78
C GLU A 35 -10.81 -15.94 -12.47
N ARG A 36 -11.03 -17.01 -11.68
CA ARG A 36 -11.19 -18.37 -12.19
C ARG A 36 -12.56 -18.63 -12.79
N LEU A 37 -13.59 -18.05 -12.19
CA LEU A 37 -14.96 -18.33 -12.60
C LEU A 37 -15.44 -17.39 -13.71
N GLU A 38 -14.91 -16.16 -13.76
CA GLU A 38 -15.48 -15.06 -14.53
C GLU A 38 -14.45 -14.36 -15.42
N ASN A 39 -13.21 -14.84 -15.45
CA ASN A 39 -12.13 -14.31 -16.31
C ASN A 39 -11.95 -12.79 -16.17
N VAL A 40 -12.13 -12.27 -14.95
CA VAL A 40 -11.80 -10.87 -14.64
C VAL A 40 -10.28 -10.68 -14.74
N PRO A 41 -9.80 -9.47 -15.09
CA PRO A 41 -8.36 -9.17 -15.14
C PRO A 41 -7.66 -9.51 -13.82
N GLN A 42 -6.36 -9.82 -13.91
CA GLN A 42 -5.55 -10.29 -12.80
C GLN A 42 -5.74 -9.47 -11.51
N SER A 43 -5.99 -10.18 -10.42
CA SER A 43 -6.36 -9.73 -9.09
C SER A 43 -5.19 -9.18 -8.29
N ILE A 44 -5.53 -8.26 -7.39
CA ILE A 44 -4.63 -7.70 -6.39
C ILE A 44 -4.26 -8.79 -5.37
N ARG A 45 -2.97 -8.91 -5.05
CA ARG A 45 -2.43 -9.91 -4.10
C ARG A 45 -1.80 -9.21 -2.90
N VAL A 46 -2.55 -9.05 -1.82
CA VAL A 46 -2.16 -8.29 -0.62
C VAL A 46 -1.74 -9.19 0.56
N THR A 47 -2.01 -10.49 0.49
CA THR A 47 -1.73 -11.46 1.55
C THR A 47 -0.24 -11.45 1.92
N GLY A 48 0.05 -10.95 3.13
CA GLY A 48 1.39 -10.75 3.67
C GLY A 48 1.76 -9.26 3.83
N PHE A 49 1.21 -8.38 2.99
CA PHE A 49 1.52 -6.95 2.96
C PHE A 49 0.62 -6.12 3.89
N GLU A 50 -0.40 -6.71 4.51
CA GLU A 50 -1.42 -5.96 5.22
C GLU A 50 -0.85 -5.12 6.38
N ALA A 51 0.12 -5.66 7.13
CA ALA A 51 0.68 -4.97 8.28
C ALA A 51 1.48 -3.73 7.88
N VAL A 52 2.39 -3.83 6.91
CA VAL A 52 3.18 -2.69 6.43
C VAL A 52 2.29 -1.58 5.87
N GLN A 53 1.26 -1.95 5.10
CA GLN A 53 0.32 -1.00 4.51
C GLN A 53 -0.59 -0.34 5.57
N ALA A 54 -1.07 -1.10 6.56
CA ALA A 54 -1.82 -0.55 7.69
C ALA A 54 -0.95 0.36 8.56
N ALA A 55 0.32 0.02 8.78
CA ALA A 55 1.26 0.85 9.52
C ALA A 55 1.56 2.17 8.79
N ALA A 56 1.68 2.14 7.46
CA ALA A 56 1.79 3.35 6.64
C ALA A 56 0.55 4.25 6.83
N ALA A 57 -0.66 3.69 6.73
CA ALA A 57 -1.89 4.43 6.94
C ALA A 57 -2.04 5.00 8.37
N ALA A 58 -1.42 4.36 9.37
CA ALA A 58 -1.48 4.82 10.75
C ALA A 58 -0.90 6.24 10.95
N VAL A 59 0.09 6.63 10.13
CA VAL A 59 0.82 7.91 10.24
C VAL A 59 0.43 8.96 9.20
N LEU A 60 -0.41 8.56 8.24
CA LEU A 60 -0.94 9.43 7.19
C LEU A 60 -2.31 10.01 7.57
N ARG A 61 -2.64 11.14 6.94
CA ARG A 61 -3.93 11.85 7.07
C ARG A 61 -4.71 11.72 5.76
N PRO A 62 -5.79 10.91 5.71
CA PRO A 62 -6.64 10.79 4.53
C PRO A 62 -7.17 12.13 4.04
N GLY A 63 -7.19 12.33 2.72
CA GLY A 63 -7.60 13.59 2.07
C GLY A 63 -6.63 14.78 2.26
N HIS A 64 -5.54 14.59 3.01
CA HIS A 64 -4.54 15.62 3.28
C HIS A 64 -3.17 15.23 2.72
N ASP A 65 -2.64 14.09 3.16
CA ASP A 65 -1.39 13.53 2.64
C ASP A 65 -1.64 12.82 1.32
N TRP A 66 -0.59 12.69 0.52
CA TRP A 66 -0.64 12.05 -0.79
C TRP A 66 -0.17 10.60 -0.70
N VAL A 67 -0.89 9.72 -1.40
CA VAL A 67 -0.49 8.34 -1.60
C VAL A 67 -0.39 8.05 -3.09
N VAL A 68 0.77 7.55 -3.50
CA VAL A 68 1.06 7.09 -4.84
C VAL A 68 1.31 5.58 -4.74
N PRO A 69 0.24 4.76 -4.76
CA PRO A 69 0.32 3.35 -4.46
C PRO A 69 0.99 2.57 -5.60
N CYS A 70 1.26 1.30 -5.36
CA CYS A 70 1.54 0.28 -6.36
C CYS A 70 0.42 -0.78 -6.34
N PRO A 71 0.39 -1.73 -7.30
CA PRO A 71 -0.75 -2.65 -7.46
C PRO A 71 -1.10 -3.51 -6.25
N VAL A 72 -0.18 -3.72 -5.30
CA VAL A 72 -0.43 -4.55 -4.09
C VAL A 72 -0.97 -3.77 -2.89
N ASP A 73 -1.05 -2.43 -2.95
CA ASP A 73 -1.39 -1.51 -1.85
C ASP A 73 -2.89 -1.46 -1.48
N LEU A 74 -3.56 -2.61 -1.45
CA LEU A 74 -5.00 -2.66 -1.18
C LEU A 74 -5.34 -2.21 0.24
N ALA A 75 -4.62 -2.68 1.27
CA ALA A 75 -4.93 -2.31 2.65
C ALA A 75 -4.66 -0.82 2.91
N LEU A 76 -3.62 -0.27 2.28
CA LEU A 76 -3.31 1.17 2.32
C LEU A 76 -4.42 1.97 1.65
N CYS A 77 -4.84 1.59 0.44
CA CYS A 77 -5.91 2.30 -0.27
C CYS A 77 -7.24 2.27 0.50
N LEU A 78 -7.62 1.12 1.06
CA LEU A 78 -8.83 1.00 1.90
C LEU A 78 -8.74 1.93 3.13
N ALA A 79 -7.59 1.96 3.80
CA ALA A 79 -7.39 2.85 4.95
C ALA A 79 -7.39 4.33 4.58
N MET A 80 -7.07 4.66 3.32
CA MET A 80 -7.12 6.02 2.77
C MET A 80 -8.48 6.40 2.18
N GLY A 81 -9.49 5.54 2.34
CA GLY A 81 -10.88 5.83 2.01
C GLY A 81 -11.44 5.06 0.81
N MET A 82 -10.69 4.11 0.23
CA MET A 82 -11.22 3.23 -0.81
C MET A 82 -12.29 2.33 -0.21
N SER A 83 -13.45 2.25 -0.84
CA SER A 83 -14.47 1.29 -0.44
C SER A 83 -14.26 -0.06 -1.17
N PRO A 84 -14.74 -1.18 -0.61
CA PRO A 84 -14.80 -2.44 -1.34
C PRO A 84 -15.56 -2.34 -2.67
N VAL A 85 -16.58 -1.48 -2.73
CA VAL A 85 -17.35 -1.21 -3.97
C VAL A 85 -16.44 -0.60 -5.02
N ASP A 86 -15.61 0.38 -4.67
CA ASP A 86 -14.68 1.01 -5.61
C ASP A 86 -13.71 0.01 -6.25
N VAL A 87 -13.23 -0.97 -5.45
CA VAL A 87 -12.40 -2.07 -5.93
C VAL A 87 -13.17 -2.91 -6.93
N MET A 88 -14.39 -3.35 -6.58
CA MET A 88 -15.20 -4.22 -7.44
C MET A 88 -15.66 -3.52 -8.72
N LEU A 89 -15.98 -2.22 -8.66
CA LEU A 89 -16.28 -1.41 -9.84
C LEU A 89 -15.09 -1.41 -10.80
N THR A 90 -13.87 -1.23 -10.28
CA THR A 90 -12.64 -1.26 -11.10
C THR A 90 -12.45 -2.63 -11.75
N VAL A 91 -12.61 -3.71 -10.99
CA VAL A 91 -12.45 -5.11 -11.47
C VAL A 91 -13.47 -5.46 -12.55
N PHE A 92 -14.71 -5.00 -12.43
CA PHE A 92 -15.77 -5.22 -13.41
C PHE A 92 -15.79 -4.18 -14.56
N GLY A 93 -14.80 -3.29 -14.65
CA GLY A 93 -14.72 -2.27 -15.70
C GLY A 93 -15.86 -1.26 -15.66
N LYS A 94 -16.39 -0.99 -14.47
CA LYS A 94 -17.44 0.00 -14.20
C LYS A 94 -16.82 1.35 -13.84
N ALA A 95 -17.59 2.42 -13.99
CA ALA A 95 -17.14 3.74 -13.55
C ALA A 95 -17.02 3.76 -12.01
N SER A 96 -15.81 4.03 -11.50
CA SER A 96 -15.53 4.14 -10.06
C SER A 96 -15.22 5.59 -9.69
N PRO A 97 -15.83 6.15 -8.63
CA PRO A 97 -15.59 7.51 -8.17
C PRO A 97 -14.26 7.68 -7.40
N TYR A 98 -13.60 6.57 -7.02
CA TYR A 98 -12.47 6.62 -6.08
C TYR A 98 -11.24 7.37 -6.59
N VAL A 99 -11.06 7.43 -7.91
CA VAL A 99 -10.03 8.26 -8.53
C VAL A 99 -10.51 9.71 -8.56
N SER A 100 -10.63 10.32 -7.38
CA SER A 100 -11.00 11.72 -7.21
C SER A 100 -9.86 12.52 -6.61
N ARG A 101 -9.74 13.79 -6.98
CA ARG A 101 -8.75 14.72 -6.40
C ARG A 101 -8.88 14.83 -4.87
N ALA A 102 -10.07 14.57 -4.32
CA ALA A 102 -10.35 14.70 -2.89
C ALA A 102 -9.70 13.58 -2.07
N SER A 103 -9.54 12.36 -2.62
CA SER A 103 -8.90 11.25 -1.89
C SER A 103 -7.39 11.47 -1.72
N ARG A 104 -6.77 12.23 -2.64
CA ARG A 104 -5.30 12.38 -2.77
C ARG A 104 -4.56 11.03 -2.90
N VAL A 105 -5.28 10.01 -3.36
CA VAL A 105 -4.71 8.74 -3.78
C VAL A 105 -4.60 8.78 -5.30
N VAL A 106 -3.36 8.77 -5.79
CA VAL A 106 -3.08 8.84 -7.23
C VAL A 106 -3.40 7.49 -7.86
N ASN A 107 -4.15 7.50 -8.97
CA ASN A 107 -4.31 6.28 -9.75
C ASN A 107 -3.01 5.98 -10.50
N THR A 108 -2.32 4.95 -10.05
CA THR A 108 -1.09 4.46 -10.65
C THR A 108 -1.39 3.13 -11.34
N PRO A 109 -1.45 3.09 -12.69
CA PRO A 109 -1.36 1.81 -13.38
C PRO A 109 -0.03 1.12 -12.99
N ALA A 110 0.16 -0.15 -13.34
CA ALA A 110 1.40 -0.88 -13.07
C ALA A 110 2.59 -0.23 -13.81
N MET A 111 3.17 0.80 -13.20
CA MET A 111 4.14 1.73 -13.81
C MET A 111 5.59 1.35 -13.51
N GLY A 112 5.82 0.27 -12.75
CA GLY A 112 7.14 -0.33 -12.54
C GLY A 112 8.20 0.68 -12.08
N GLY A 113 7.88 1.55 -11.13
CA GLY A 113 8.79 2.55 -10.57
C GLY A 113 8.71 3.95 -11.20
N ARG A 114 8.07 4.11 -12.37
CA ARG A 114 7.96 5.42 -13.06
C ARG A 114 7.19 6.48 -12.27
N HIS A 115 6.23 6.04 -11.45
CA HIS A 115 5.43 6.91 -10.60
C HIS A 115 6.23 7.54 -9.45
N VAL A 116 7.45 7.08 -9.16
CA VAL A 116 8.29 7.68 -8.12
C VAL A 116 8.75 9.09 -8.49
N ALA A 117 9.08 9.35 -9.76
CA ALA A 117 9.38 10.71 -10.23
C ALA A 117 8.16 11.64 -10.10
N GLN A 118 6.96 11.13 -10.36
CA GLN A 118 5.71 11.88 -10.18
C GLN A 118 5.46 12.20 -8.71
N ALA A 119 5.68 11.23 -7.81
CA ALA A 119 5.58 11.43 -6.36
C ALA A 119 6.58 12.49 -5.85
N ALA A 120 7.81 12.48 -6.38
CA ALA A 120 8.79 13.51 -6.07
C ALA A 120 8.32 14.90 -6.51
N GLY A 121 7.67 15.01 -7.68
CA GLY A 121 7.02 16.25 -8.13
C GLY A 121 5.89 16.71 -7.20
N ILE A 122 5.05 15.80 -6.70
CA ILE A 122 4.00 16.11 -5.72
C ILE A 122 4.64 16.63 -4.41
N ALA A 123 5.65 15.95 -3.89
CA ALA A 123 6.36 16.35 -2.67
C ALA A 123 7.06 17.70 -2.83
N TYR A 124 7.63 17.98 -4.01
CA TYR A 124 8.20 19.28 -4.34
C TYR A 124 7.14 20.38 -4.37
N ALA A 125 5.99 20.13 -4.99
CA ALA A 125 4.86 21.06 -4.98
C ALA A 125 4.37 21.34 -3.55
N THR A 126 4.32 20.33 -2.68
CA THR A 126 4.05 20.49 -1.25
C THR A 126 5.05 21.43 -0.58
N GLN A 127 6.34 21.19 -0.78
CA GLN A 127 7.43 21.99 -0.21
C GLN A 127 7.37 23.46 -0.67
N VAL A 128 7.24 23.71 -1.97
CA VAL A 128 7.17 25.07 -2.54
C VAL A 128 5.91 25.81 -2.09
N SER A 129 4.81 25.09 -1.88
CA SER A 129 3.55 25.67 -1.38
C SER A 129 3.55 25.89 0.13
N GLY A 130 4.61 25.49 0.85
CA GLY A 130 4.69 25.63 2.31
C GLY A 130 3.68 24.79 3.10
N ARG A 131 3.12 23.74 2.49
CA ARG A 131 2.13 22.85 3.14
C ARG A 131 2.82 21.79 3.99
N ASP A 132 2.13 21.24 4.98
CA ASP A 132 2.61 20.20 5.91
C ASP A 132 2.22 18.78 5.46
N GLU A 133 1.92 18.61 4.17
CA GLU A 133 1.55 17.33 3.56
C GLU A 133 2.78 16.40 3.48
N VAL A 134 2.55 15.09 3.60
CA VAL A 134 3.54 14.06 3.29
C VAL A 134 3.14 13.35 2.01
N THR A 135 4.12 12.98 1.18
CA THR A 135 3.88 12.11 0.02
C THR A 135 4.47 10.73 0.29
N LEU A 136 3.61 9.71 0.36
CA LEU A 136 4.03 8.31 0.35
C LEU A 136 3.96 7.79 -1.08
N VAL A 137 5.03 7.17 -1.54
CA VAL A 137 5.06 6.38 -2.77
C VAL A 137 5.48 4.95 -2.47
N CYS A 138 4.73 3.99 -3.01
CA CYS A 138 5.00 2.57 -2.84
C CYS A 138 5.52 1.98 -4.14
N THR A 139 6.45 1.05 -4.08
CA THR A 139 6.94 0.29 -5.24
C THR A 139 7.33 -1.12 -4.81
N ASP A 140 7.27 -2.07 -5.74
CA ASP A 140 7.82 -3.40 -5.55
C ASP A 140 9.35 -3.42 -5.75
N GLU A 141 9.97 -4.58 -5.53
CA GLU A 141 11.40 -4.80 -5.75
C GLU A 141 11.84 -4.64 -7.21
N ARG A 142 10.90 -4.63 -8.17
CA ARG A 142 11.19 -4.49 -9.59
C ARG A 142 11.25 -3.03 -10.00
N GLY A 143 10.44 -2.18 -9.39
CA GLY A 143 10.37 -0.76 -9.73
C GLY A 143 11.67 -0.02 -9.44
N ILE A 144 12.48 -0.49 -8.49
CA ILE A 144 13.77 0.15 -8.19
C ILE A 144 14.83 0.00 -9.31
N TYR A 145 14.59 -0.87 -10.31
CA TYR A 145 15.46 -0.99 -11.48
C TYR A 145 15.14 0.04 -12.56
N ALA A 146 14.01 0.73 -12.49
CA ALA A 146 13.65 1.76 -13.45
C ALA A 146 14.53 3.01 -13.29
N GLY A 147 14.93 3.61 -14.41
CA GLY A 147 15.66 4.88 -14.42
C GLY A 147 14.87 5.99 -13.72
N ASP A 148 13.56 6.05 -13.97
CA ASP A 148 12.65 6.99 -13.34
C ASP A 148 12.61 6.89 -11.80
N TRP A 149 12.78 5.67 -11.25
CA TRP A 149 12.90 5.49 -9.82
C TRP A 149 14.16 6.17 -9.30
N HIS A 150 15.30 5.93 -9.97
CA HIS A 150 16.57 6.56 -9.61
C HIS A 150 16.48 8.09 -9.69
N GLU A 151 15.89 8.63 -10.76
CA GLU A 151 15.72 10.07 -10.94
C GLU A 151 14.84 10.67 -9.84
N GLY A 152 13.69 10.04 -9.55
CA GLY A 152 12.76 10.50 -8.52
C GLY A 152 13.36 10.50 -7.12
N ILE A 153 14.05 9.42 -6.73
CA ILE A 153 14.71 9.32 -5.43
C ILE A 153 15.90 10.29 -5.31
N ASN A 154 16.71 10.42 -6.36
CA ASN A 154 17.80 11.39 -6.39
C ASN A 154 17.28 12.83 -6.24
N PHE A 155 16.22 13.19 -6.96
CA PHE A 155 15.58 14.50 -6.84
C PHE A 155 14.99 14.72 -5.43
N ALA A 156 14.35 13.71 -4.86
CA ALA A 156 13.80 13.78 -3.50
C ALA A 156 14.88 14.04 -2.45
N GLY A 157 16.02 13.36 -2.56
CA GLY A 157 17.17 13.56 -1.69
C GLY A 157 17.84 14.92 -1.87
N ALA A 158 18.15 15.29 -3.12
CA ALA A 158 18.81 16.57 -3.45
C ALA A 158 18.02 17.80 -2.98
N HIS A 159 16.69 17.71 -2.92
CA HIS A 159 15.82 18.79 -2.47
C HIS A 159 15.26 18.61 -1.06
N ALA A 160 15.69 17.59 -0.32
CA ALA A 160 15.20 17.24 1.01
C ALA A 160 13.66 17.20 1.12
N LEU A 161 13.02 16.57 0.13
CA LEU A 161 11.55 16.58 -0.01
C LEU A 161 10.83 15.85 1.12
N PRO A 162 9.57 16.24 1.44
CA PRO A 162 8.70 15.54 2.39
C PRO A 162 8.11 14.25 1.77
N LEU A 163 9.00 13.32 1.40
CA LEU A 163 8.67 12.09 0.69
C LEU A 163 9.09 10.84 1.47
N ILE A 164 8.20 9.85 1.50
CA ILE A 164 8.49 8.50 1.97
C ILE A 164 8.41 7.57 0.76
N CYS A 165 9.51 6.87 0.45
CA CYS A 165 9.51 5.81 -0.54
C CYS A 165 9.45 4.46 0.18
N LEU A 166 8.35 3.75 0.05
CA LEU A 166 8.20 2.38 0.50
C LEU A 166 8.60 1.44 -0.66
N VAL A 167 9.56 0.55 -0.39
CA VAL A 167 9.89 -0.58 -1.26
C VAL A 167 9.41 -1.85 -0.58
N GLU A 168 8.40 -2.51 -1.17
CA GLU A 168 7.83 -3.76 -0.68
C GLU A 168 8.47 -4.94 -1.44
N GLU A 169 9.36 -5.67 -0.78
CA GLU A 169 10.04 -6.85 -1.35
C GLU A 169 9.37 -8.13 -0.86
N ILE A 170 9.09 -9.07 -1.77
CA ILE A 170 8.71 -10.44 -1.39
C ILE A 170 9.96 -11.25 -1.01
N ALA A 171 10.02 -11.74 0.22
CA ALA A 171 11.17 -12.45 0.78
C ALA A 171 11.61 -13.68 -0.04
N ASP A 172 10.64 -14.43 -0.57
CA ASP A 172 10.86 -15.65 -1.37
C ASP A 172 10.82 -15.39 -2.88
N ALA A 173 11.00 -14.13 -3.32
CA ALA A 173 11.27 -13.87 -4.73
C ALA A 173 12.52 -14.66 -5.15
N SER A 174 12.58 -15.09 -6.42
CA SER A 174 13.61 -16.01 -6.95
C SER A 174 15.06 -15.65 -6.60
N ARG A 175 15.34 -14.39 -6.25
CA ARG A 175 16.54 -13.96 -5.54
C ARG A 175 16.29 -12.66 -4.75
N PRO A 176 16.65 -12.59 -3.45
CA PRO A 176 16.58 -11.34 -2.69
C PRO A 176 17.29 -10.19 -3.41
N ILE A 177 16.71 -9.01 -3.35
CA ILE A 177 17.17 -7.79 -4.01
C ILE A 177 18.59 -7.43 -3.57
N ALA A 178 18.90 -7.64 -2.29
CA ALA A 178 20.22 -7.41 -1.73
C ALA A 178 21.29 -8.28 -2.39
N GLN A 179 20.96 -9.52 -2.77
CA GLN A 179 21.90 -10.40 -3.47
C GLN A 179 22.05 -10.02 -4.94
N ARG A 180 21.02 -9.44 -5.58
CA ARG A 180 21.09 -8.97 -6.97
C ARG A 180 21.89 -7.68 -7.10
N LEU A 181 21.77 -6.80 -6.11
CA LEU A 181 22.42 -5.49 -6.08
C LEU A 181 23.75 -5.45 -5.33
N ASP A 182 24.09 -6.53 -4.62
CA ASP A 182 25.19 -6.57 -3.63
C ASP A 182 25.06 -5.49 -2.53
N ALA A 183 23.83 -5.01 -2.29
CA ALA A 183 23.48 -3.99 -1.31
C ALA A 183 21.96 -3.98 -1.08
N SER A 184 21.51 -3.70 0.15
CA SER A 184 20.08 -3.46 0.39
C SER A 184 19.61 -2.15 -0.26
N PRO A 185 18.32 -1.98 -0.60
CA PRO A 185 17.79 -0.70 -1.06
C PRO A 185 18.05 0.43 -0.05
N ALA A 186 17.99 0.10 1.26
CA ALA A 186 18.32 1.04 2.32
C ALA A 186 19.80 1.47 2.31
N THR A 187 20.72 0.57 1.99
CA THR A 187 22.15 0.91 1.84
C THR A 187 22.37 1.87 0.66
N ARG A 188 21.63 1.70 -0.43
CA ARG A 188 21.75 2.59 -1.60
C ARG A 188 21.18 3.99 -1.36
N ALA A 189 20.24 4.14 -0.43
CA ALA A 189 19.63 5.42 -0.09
C ALA A 189 20.62 6.45 0.47
N GLU A 190 21.72 6.01 1.10
CA GLU A 190 22.80 6.91 1.54
C GLU A 190 23.41 7.70 0.37
N GLY A 191 23.57 7.05 -0.80
CA GLY A 191 24.09 7.68 -2.01
C GLY A 191 23.17 8.77 -2.58
N TYR A 192 21.90 8.77 -2.18
CA TYR A 192 20.91 9.81 -2.54
C TYR A 192 20.71 10.85 -1.44
N GLY A 193 21.36 10.71 -0.28
CA GLY A 193 21.13 11.58 0.88
C GLY A 193 19.80 11.32 1.58
N LEU A 194 19.22 10.13 1.44
CA LEU A 194 18.00 9.73 2.13
C LEU A 194 18.32 9.05 3.46
N ALA A 195 17.45 9.26 4.46
CA ALA A 195 17.39 8.33 5.58
C ALA A 195 16.82 7.01 5.10
N ALA A 196 17.25 5.88 5.66
CA ALA A 196 16.68 4.60 5.28
C ALA A 196 16.67 3.55 6.39
N GLU A 197 15.70 2.65 6.31
CA GLU A 197 15.51 1.54 7.25
C GLU A 197 15.00 0.29 6.51
N THR A 198 15.48 -0.90 6.91
CA THR A 198 14.90 -2.18 6.49
C THR A 198 14.10 -2.77 7.64
N VAL A 199 12.88 -3.26 7.38
CA VAL A 199 11.95 -3.79 8.37
C VAL A 199 11.31 -5.10 7.92
N ASP A 200 10.92 -5.93 8.90
CA ASP A 200 9.96 -7.01 8.68
C ASP A 200 8.59 -6.39 8.37
N GLY A 201 8.14 -6.52 7.13
CA GLY A 201 6.87 -5.96 6.65
C GLY A 201 5.64 -6.64 7.24
N GLY A 202 5.79 -7.85 7.78
CA GLY A 202 4.74 -8.55 8.53
C GLY A 202 4.63 -8.12 10.00
N ASP A 203 5.62 -7.37 10.51
CA ASP A 203 5.62 -6.83 11.87
C ASP A 203 5.00 -5.42 11.89
N PHE A 204 3.75 -5.32 12.35
CA PHE A 204 3.07 -4.02 12.46
C PHE A 204 3.80 -3.04 13.40
N GLY A 205 4.44 -3.51 14.47
CA GLY A 205 5.16 -2.65 15.41
C GLY A 205 6.44 -2.08 14.81
N ALA A 206 7.22 -2.92 14.14
CA ALA A 206 8.45 -2.50 13.47
C ALA A 206 8.17 -1.51 12.33
N THR A 207 7.19 -1.84 11.48
CA THR A 207 6.76 -0.98 10.37
C THR A 207 6.18 0.34 10.87
N LEU A 208 5.31 0.34 11.89
CA LEU A 208 4.77 1.56 12.50
C LEU A 208 5.89 2.45 13.05
N GLY A 209 6.91 1.86 13.67
CA GLY A 209 8.09 2.58 14.14
C GLY A 209 8.81 3.30 13.00
N ALA A 210 9.10 2.60 11.90
CA ALA A 210 9.78 3.18 10.74
C ALA A 210 8.96 4.29 10.08
N PHE A 211 7.66 4.05 9.85
CA PHE A 211 6.75 5.04 9.28
C PHE A 211 6.57 6.26 10.17
N SER A 212 6.53 6.10 11.49
CA SER A 212 6.45 7.23 12.44
C SER A 212 7.65 8.15 12.29
N ARG A 213 8.87 7.58 12.24
CA ARG A 213 10.11 8.35 12.05
C ARG A 213 10.16 9.02 10.68
N ALA A 214 9.73 8.31 9.64
CA ALA A 214 9.71 8.82 8.27
C ALA A 214 8.72 9.97 8.10
N ALA A 215 7.50 9.84 8.64
CA ALA A 215 6.48 10.88 8.60
C ALA A 215 6.90 12.12 9.40
N GLU A 216 7.45 11.94 10.59
CA GLU A 216 7.97 13.06 11.39
C GLU A 216 9.10 13.79 10.67
N ARG A 217 10.06 13.05 10.08
CA ARG A 217 11.14 13.64 9.28
C ARG A 217 10.59 14.43 8.08
N ALA A 218 9.64 13.87 7.34
CA ALA A 218 9.05 14.53 6.20
C ALA A 218 8.33 15.83 6.62
N ARG A 219 7.50 15.79 7.67
CA ARG A 219 6.76 16.98 8.16
C ARG A 219 7.67 18.05 8.76
N SER A 220 8.73 17.66 9.45
CA SER A 220 9.74 18.57 10.01
C SER A 220 10.75 19.09 8.97
N LYS A 221 10.56 18.77 7.68
CA LYS A 221 11.46 19.15 6.57
C LYS A 221 12.88 18.60 6.75
N GLY A 222 13.01 17.46 7.43
CA GLY A 222 14.26 16.75 7.62
C GLY A 222 14.68 15.85 6.44
N GLY A 223 13.95 15.91 5.32
CA GLY A 223 14.27 15.17 4.10
C GLY A 223 13.48 13.87 3.88
N ALA A 224 13.74 13.25 2.75
CA ALA A 224 13.06 12.03 2.32
C ALA A 224 13.57 10.79 3.07
N THR A 225 12.72 9.76 3.18
CA THR A 225 13.07 8.47 3.80
C THR A 225 12.72 7.31 2.87
N LEU A 226 13.63 6.33 2.74
CA LEU A 226 13.36 5.04 2.11
C LEU A 226 13.09 3.97 3.17
N ILE A 227 11.93 3.34 3.12
CA ILE A 227 11.59 2.18 3.95
C ILE A 227 11.61 0.95 3.05
N HIS A 228 12.48 -0.01 3.37
CA HIS A 228 12.53 -1.30 2.70
C HIS A 228 11.82 -2.34 3.57
N ALA A 229 10.63 -2.77 3.15
CA ALA A 229 9.82 -3.74 3.86
C ALA A 229 9.94 -5.12 3.20
N VAL A 230 10.46 -6.09 3.94
CA VAL A 230 10.54 -7.48 3.48
C VAL A 230 9.30 -8.23 3.95
N VAL A 231 8.55 -8.78 3.00
CA VAL A 231 7.24 -9.38 3.22
C VAL A 231 7.26 -10.85 2.82
N VAL A 232 6.75 -11.72 3.69
CA VAL A 232 6.44 -13.10 3.33
C VAL A 232 5.04 -13.14 2.73
N GLN A 233 4.97 -13.32 1.43
CA GLN A 233 3.69 -13.45 0.73
C GLN A 233 3.10 -14.84 0.98
N LEU A 234 1.91 -14.94 1.57
CA LEU A 234 1.31 -16.22 1.96
C LEU A 234 0.21 -16.69 0.99
N THR A 235 0.29 -16.27 -0.26
CA THR A 235 -0.69 -16.72 -1.26
C THR A 235 -0.34 -18.08 -1.84
N SER A 236 -1.36 -18.80 -2.34
CA SER A 236 -1.21 -20.15 -2.91
C SER A 236 -0.49 -20.22 -4.25
N THR A 237 -0.12 -19.07 -4.82
CA THR A 237 0.61 -18.96 -6.09
C THR A 237 1.85 -18.11 -5.87
N SER A 238 2.98 -18.53 -6.39
CA SER A 238 4.17 -17.69 -6.40
C SER A 238 4.05 -16.58 -7.45
N PRO A 239 4.90 -15.52 -7.36
CA PRO A 239 4.90 -14.42 -8.31
C PRO A 239 5.16 -14.80 -9.77
N ASP A 240 5.74 -15.98 -10.02
CA ASP A 240 5.95 -16.56 -11.36
C ASP A 240 4.76 -17.38 -11.87
N GLY A 241 3.67 -17.46 -11.10
CA GLY A 241 2.43 -18.16 -11.45
C GLY A 241 2.38 -19.64 -11.07
N ARG A 242 3.43 -20.19 -10.45
CA ARG A 242 3.44 -21.59 -9.98
C ARG A 242 2.59 -21.77 -8.73
N MET A 243 1.85 -22.88 -8.65
CA MET A 243 1.17 -23.26 -7.41
C MET A 243 2.18 -23.67 -6.34
N ARG A 244 2.00 -23.13 -5.13
CA ARG A 244 2.88 -23.43 -3.99
C ARG A 244 2.35 -24.66 -3.23
N PRO A 245 3.23 -25.56 -2.77
CA PRO A 245 2.81 -26.70 -1.94
C PRO A 245 2.21 -26.22 -0.61
N PRO A 246 1.16 -26.87 -0.08
CA PRO A 246 0.57 -26.52 1.21
C PRO A 246 1.58 -26.49 2.37
N GLU A 247 2.53 -27.43 2.41
CA GLU A 247 3.57 -27.52 3.43
C GLU A 247 4.48 -26.29 3.46
N GLU A 248 4.70 -25.64 2.31
CA GLU A 248 5.49 -24.41 2.21
C GLU A 248 4.77 -23.24 2.91
N LEU A 249 3.45 -23.14 2.70
CA LEU A 249 2.61 -22.12 3.33
C LEU A 249 2.43 -22.37 4.82
N GLU A 250 2.24 -23.63 5.23
CA GLU A 250 2.12 -24.02 6.63
C GLU A 250 3.39 -23.68 7.42
N ALA A 251 4.57 -23.93 6.84
CA ALA A 251 5.86 -23.58 7.44
C ALA A 251 6.03 -22.06 7.67
N GLN A 252 5.32 -21.24 6.89
CA GLN A 252 5.37 -19.78 6.96
C GLN A 252 4.15 -19.15 7.65
N ALA A 253 3.12 -19.93 7.99
CA ALA A 253 1.84 -19.42 8.51
C ALA A 253 1.99 -18.60 9.81
N TRP A 254 3.00 -18.91 10.63
CA TRP A 254 3.30 -18.15 11.85
C TRP A 254 3.67 -16.68 11.58
N GLN A 255 4.05 -16.35 10.35
CA GLN A 255 4.40 -15.01 9.89
C GLN A 255 3.19 -14.19 9.43
N ASP A 256 1.97 -14.74 9.43
CA ASP A 256 0.79 -14.02 8.94
C ASP A 256 0.59 -12.70 9.72
N PRO A 257 0.65 -11.53 9.05
CA PRO A 257 0.51 -10.24 9.70
C PRO A 257 -0.83 -10.06 10.42
N ILE A 258 -1.91 -10.64 9.89
CA ILE A 258 -3.25 -10.55 10.50
C ILE A 258 -3.24 -11.33 11.82
N ASP A 259 -2.68 -12.53 11.84
CA ASP A 259 -2.62 -13.34 13.06
C ASP A 259 -1.70 -12.72 14.12
N ARG A 260 -0.55 -12.16 13.70
CA ARG A 260 0.34 -11.41 14.59
C ARG A 260 -0.37 -10.20 15.21
N MET A 261 -1.10 -9.42 14.42
CA MET A 261 -1.85 -8.26 14.89
C MET A 261 -3.01 -8.67 15.81
N ARG A 262 -3.74 -9.74 15.46
CA ARG A 262 -4.82 -10.32 16.29
C ARG A 262 -4.31 -10.68 17.68
N ARG A 263 -3.23 -11.47 17.77
CA ARG A 263 -2.62 -11.88 19.05
C ARG A 263 -2.20 -10.68 19.90
N ARG A 264 -1.65 -9.64 19.27
CA ARG A 264 -1.32 -8.39 19.96
C ARG A 264 -2.56 -7.69 20.52
N LEU A 265 -3.60 -7.52 19.71
CA LEU A 265 -4.82 -6.86 20.17
C LEU A 265 -5.54 -7.65 21.26
N GLU A 266 -5.47 -8.98 21.23
CA GLU A 266 -5.94 -9.86 22.31
C GLU A 266 -5.13 -9.68 23.59
N SER A 267 -3.78 -9.66 23.51
CA SER A 267 -2.93 -9.44 24.68
C SER A 267 -3.11 -8.06 25.30
N ASP A 268 -3.42 -7.06 24.46
CA ASP A 268 -3.68 -5.68 24.89
C ASP A 268 -5.13 -5.50 25.44
N GLY A 269 -5.95 -6.55 25.43
CA GLY A 269 -7.34 -6.52 25.89
C GLY A 269 -8.31 -5.73 24.99
N VAL A 270 -7.90 -5.43 23.75
CA VAL A 270 -8.65 -4.63 22.78
C VAL A 270 -9.56 -5.50 21.91
N LEU A 271 -9.16 -6.74 21.65
CA LEU A 271 -9.88 -7.69 20.80
C LEU A 271 -10.22 -8.95 21.59
N THR A 272 -11.45 -9.42 21.43
CA THR A 272 -11.89 -10.73 21.92
C THR A 272 -12.10 -11.66 20.74
N LEU A 273 -12.05 -12.96 20.98
CA LEU A 273 -12.35 -13.97 19.94
C LEU A 273 -13.70 -13.72 19.26
N ALA A 274 -14.74 -13.42 20.05
CA ALA A 274 -16.08 -13.14 19.52
C ALA A 274 -16.12 -11.87 18.65
N ALA A 275 -15.34 -10.85 19.00
CA ALA A 275 -15.21 -9.63 18.21
C ALA A 275 -14.42 -9.87 16.91
N ASP A 276 -13.35 -10.67 16.96
CA ASP A 276 -12.60 -11.06 15.75
C ASP A 276 -13.49 -11.84 14.77
N ASP A 277 -14.18 -12.87 15.26
CA ASP A 277 -15.14 -13.64 14.48
C ASP A 277 -16.20 -12.76 13.81
N GLN A 278 -16.64 -11.71 14.51
CA GLN A 278 -17.58 -10.73 13.96
C GLN A 278 -16.94 -9.91 12.84
N ILE A 279 -15.70 -9.42 13.02
CA ILE A 279 -14.95 -8.67 12.00
C ILE A 279 -14.76 -9.50 10.73
N GLN A 280 -14.44 -10.79 10.87
CA GLN A 280 -14.31 -11.72 9.73
C GLN A 280 -15.63 -11.84 8.96
N ARG A 281 -16.76 -12.05 9.66
CA ARG A 281 -18.09 -12.15 9.04
C ARG A 281 -18.54 -10.84 8.40
N GLU A 282 -18.28 -9.70 9.04
CA GLU A 282 -18.59 -8.39 8.50
C GLU A 282 -17.79 -8.10 7.23
N SER A 283 -16.50 -8.42 7.22
CA SER A 283 -15.64 -8.28 6.05
C SER A 283 -16.14 -9.14 4.88
N ALA A 284 -16.48 -10.41 5.13
CA ALA A 284 -17.04 -11.28 4.10
C ALA A 284 -18.37 -10.75 3.54
N ARG A 285 -19.27 -10.27 4.40
CA ARG A 285 -20.55 -9.66 3.98
C ARG A 285 -20.34 -8.38 3.17
N ALA A 286 -19.42 -7.51 3.59
CA ALA A 286 -19.10 -6.27 2.88
C ALA A 286 -18.57 -6.56 1.47
N VAL A 287 -17.74 -7.59 1.33
CA VAL A 287 -17.21 -8.02 0.03
C VAL A 287 -18.32 -8.55 -0.89
N GLU A 288 -19.20 -9.42 -0.40
CA GLU A 288 -20.32 -9.91 -1.24
C GLU A 288 -21.32 -8.80 -1.61
N ALA A 289 -21.59 -7.87 -0.68
CA ALA A 289 -22.39 -6.70 -0.97
C ALA A 289 -21.76 -5.84 -2.08
N ALA A 290 -20.45 -5.60 -2.01
CA ALA A 290 -19.73 -4.85 -3.02
C ALA A 290 -19.71 -5.53 -4.39
N VAL A 291 -19.58 -6.86 -4.43
CA VAL A 291 -19.71 -7.63 -5.68
C VAL A 291 -21.11 -7.45 -6.28
N SER A 292 -22.15 -7.59 -5.47
CA SER A 292 -23.55 -7.43 -5.91
C SER A 292 -23.80 -6.02 -6.45
N GLU A 293 -23.37 -4.99 -5.73
CA GLU A 293 -23.53 -3.59 -6.11
C GLU A 293 -22.79 -3.27 -7.41
N ALA A 294 -21.51 -3.65 -7.51
CA ALA A 294 -20.71 -3.37 -8.70
C ALA A 294 -21.23 -4.10 -9.95
N ARG A 295 -21.85 -5.28 -9.81
CA ARG A 295 -22.53 -5.97 -10.92
C ARG A 295 -23.76 -5.22 -11.41
N GLN A 296 -24.51 -4.62 -10.49
CA GLN A 296 -25.71 -3.84 -10.80
C GLN A 296 -25.38 -2.46 -11.35
N ALA A 297 -24.16 -1.96 -11.10
CA ALA A 297 -23.71 -0.68 -11.63
C ALA A 297 -23.76 -0.66 -13.17
N PRO A 298 -24.17 0.48 -13.78
CA PRO A 298 -24.23 0.60 -15.23
C PRO A 298 -22.84 0.46 -15.83
N SER A 299 -22.75 -0.22 -16.97
CA SER A 299 -21.51 -0.22 -17.76
C SER A 299 -21.25 1.20 -18.28
N PRO A 300 -19.97 1.62 -18.42
CA PRO A 300 -19.64 2.92 -18.99
C PRO A 300 -20.22 3.06 -20.40
N GLU A 301 -20.77 4.23 -20.72
CA GLU A 301 -21.31 4.53 -22.03
C GLU A 301 -20.17 4.67 -23.06
N GLY A 302 -20.21 3.92 -24.16
CA GLY A 302 -19.18 3.97 -25.19
C GLY A 302 -18.96 5.37 -25.79
N ALA A 303 -20.01 6.20 -25.85
CA ALA A 303 -19.92 7.59 -26.30
C ALA A 303 -18.99 8.45 -25.42
N ARG A 304 -18.76 8.05 -24.16
CA ARG A 304 -17.90 8.74 -23.20
C ARG A 304 -16.44 8.26 -23.23
N ALA A 305 -16.08 7.36 -24.15
CA ALA A 305 -14.72 6.84 -24.26
C ALA A 305 -13.66 7.92 -24.55
N LEU A 306 -14.06 9.04 -25.16
CA LEU A 306 -13.19 10.18 -25.45
C LEU A 306 -13.30 11.31 -24.41
N ASP A 307 -14.15 11.15 -23.39
CA ASP A 307 -14.19 12.10 -22.27
C ASP A 307 -12.85 12.08 -21.52
N ASN A 308 -12.44 13.23 -21.00
CA ASN A 308 -11.24 13.41 -20.16
C ASN A 308 -9.89 13.12 -20.85
N VAL A 309 -9.84 12.92 -22.17
CA VAL A 309 -8.57 12.87 -22.94
C VAL A 309 -7.86 14.23 -22.87
N PHE A 310 -8.63 15.32 -22.94
CA PHE A 310 -8.16 16.68 -22.74
C PHE A 310 -9.15 17.45 -21.85
N SER A 311 -8.69 18.55 -21.24
CA SER A 311 -9.60 19.50 -20.59
C SER A 311 -10.56 20.11 -21.61
N ARG A 312 -11.82 20.34 -21.21
CA ARG A 312 -12.79 21.09 -22.02
C ARG A 312 -12.50 22.59 -22.04
N GLU A 313 -11.67 23.08 -21.13
CA GLU A 313 -11.20 24.46 -21.15
C GLU A 313 -10.16 24.64 -22.27
N PRO A 314 -10.34 25.65 -23.16
CA PRO A 314 -9.32 25.99 -24.14
C PRO A 314 -8.05 26.39 -23.40
N ARG A 315 -6.90 25.92 -23.89
CA ARG A 315 -5.59 26.36 -23.39
C ARG A 315 -5.52 27.89 -23.54
N GLY A 316 -5.63 28.60 -22.42
CA GLY A 316 -5.32 30.02 -22.31
C GLY A 316 -3.83 30.27 -22.31
#